data_AF-A0A1Y3QU43-F1
#
_entry.id   AF-A0A1Y3QU43-F1
#
_cell.length_a   1.000
_cell.length_b   1.000
_cell.length_c   1.000
_cell.angle_alpha   90.00
_cell.angle_beta   90.00
_cell.angle_gamma   90.00
#
_symmetry.space_group_name_H-M   'P 1'
#
loop_
_entity.id
_entity.type
_entity.pdbx_description
1 polymer ?
#
loop_
_entity_poly.entity_id
_entity_poly.type
_entity_poly.pdbx_seq_one_letter_code
_entity_poly.pdbx_strand_id
1 'polypeptide(L)'
;MDGHSFSAHGLDGEFPGEEPVEAELLTARTMLVPEEVLGTGDAGTLLAANGTAPAAEERAVCSLPVQGIVAVMAAHREALRQAEEKLGDRIRYTTPLLREVQAGTPTVWAYRTAGLLYIKVYDGILRFAGVIPAPDTADVCYFTERLEKEFALKSCELRISGDDAKACGKLLKGYFKRIVCE
;
A
#
# COMPACT_ATOMS: atom_id res chain seq x y z
N MET A 1 -8.83 5.47 25.79
CA MET A 1 -9.40 4.27 25.12
C MET A 1 -10.26 4.81 24.00
N ASP A 2 -9.64 5.18 22.88
CA ASP A 2 -10.36 5.72 21.75
C ASP A 2 -10.65 4.58 20.79
N GLY A 3 -11.92 4.16 20.79
CA GLY A 3 -12.46 3.22 19.83
C GLY A 3 -12.50 3.87 18.46
N HIS A 4 -11.43 3.71 17.69
CA HIS A 4 -11.54 3.75 16.25
C HIS A 4 -12.33 2.51 15.86
N SER A 5 -13.63 2.68 15.59
CA SER A 5 -14.41 1.68 14.86
C SER A 5 -13.66 1.37 13.58
N PHE A 6 -13.07 0.18 13.52
CA PHE A 6 -12.51 -0.37 12.29
C PHE A 6 -13.69 -0.74 11.41
N SER A 7 -14.16 0.22 10.63
CA SER A 7 -15.23 -0.04 9.69
C SER A 7 -14.66 -0.83 8.52
N ALA A 8 -15.18 -2.03 8.28
CA ALA A 8 -15.04 -2.70 7.00
C ALA A 8 -15.94 -2.02 5.96
N HIS A 9 -15.74 -0.70 5.75
CA HIS A 9 -16.47 0.10 4.78
C HIS A 9 -16.23 -0.50 3.40
N GLY A 10 -17.22 -1.24 2.89
CA GLY A 10 -17.12 -2.01 1.65
C GLY A 10 -17.73 -3.42 1.74
N LEU A 11 -17.85 -3.99 2.95
CA LEU A 11 -18.49 -5.30 3.14
C LEU A 11 -20.02 -5.23 3.31
N ASP A 12 -20.62 -4.05 3.32
CA ASP A 12 -22.08 -3.88 3.52
C ASP A 12 -22.92 -4.19 2.27
N GLY A 13 -22.31 -4.26 1.08
CA GLY A 13 -22.99 -4.53 -0.20
C GLY A 13 -23.24 -6.02 -0.47
N GLU A 14 -24.18 -6.34 -1.37
CA GLU A 14 -24.36 -7.70 -1.88
C GLU A 14 -23.28 -8.06 -2.90
N PHE A 15 -22.75 -9.29 -2.83
CA PHE A 15 -21.73 -9.82 -3.75
C PHE A 15 -22.29 -11.00 -4.56
N PRO A 16 -23.19 -10.74 -5.53
CA PRO A 16 -23.81 -11.79 -6.31
C PRO A 16 -22.79 -12.54 -7.18
N GLY A 17 -23.13 -13.77 -7.57
CA GLY A 17 -22.30 -14.62 -8.44
C GLY A 17 -21.27 -15.46 -7.69
N GLU A 18 -20.49 -16.22 -8.46
CA GLU A 18 -19.43 -17.11 -7.95
C GLU A 18 -18.02 -16.56 -8.22
N GLU A 19 -17.92 -15.43 -8.90
CA GLU A 19 -16.62 -14.85 -9.27
C GLU A 19 -15.81 -14.43 -8.03
N PRO A 20 -14.46 -14.49 -8.12
CA PRO A 20 -13.59 -13.96 -7.09
C PRO A 20 -13.87 -12.48 -6.84
N VAL A 21 -13.79 -12.08 -5.57
CA VAL A 21 -13.99 -10.69 -5.13
C VAL A 21 -12.66 -10.16 -4.63
N GLU A 22 -12.16 -9.09 -5.26
CA GLU A 22 -10.97 -8.40 -4.79
C GLU A 22 -11.28 -7.55 -3.56
N ALA A 23 -10.55 -7.80 -2.47
CA ALA A 23 -10.61 -7.04 -1.25
C ALA A 23 -9.32 -6.22 -1.12
N GLU A 24 -9.39 -4.92 -1.43
CA GLU A 24 -8.27 -4.00 -1.29
C GLU A 24 -8.05 -3.65 0.19
N LEU A 25 -6.94 -4.13 0.77
CA LEU A 25 -6.57 -3.89 2.15
C LEU A 25 -5.78 -2.59 2.28
N LEU A 26 -6.31 -1.68 3.09
CA LEU A 26 -5.67 -0.41 3.38
C LEU A 26 -4.94 -0.45 4.73
N THR A 27 -3.65 -0.79 4.70
CA THR A 27 -2.83 -0.95 5.92
C THR A 27 -1.40 -0.48 5.70
N ALA A 28 -0.87 0.25 6.69
CA ALA A 28 0.54 0.64 6.72
C ALA A 28 1.49 -0.55 6.87
N ARG A 29 1.00 -1.68 7.42
CA ARG A 29 1.75 -2.93 7.58
C ARG A 29 1.68 -3.76 6.29
N THR A 30 2.22 -3.21 5.22
CA THR A 30 2.25 -3.84 3.90
C THR A 30 3.68 -3.85 3.39
N MET A 31 4.14 -4.99 2.89
CA MET A 31 5.40 -5.13 2.17
C MET A 31 5.22 -5.96 0.90
N LEU A 32 6.09 -5.72 -0.08
CA LEU A 32 6.19 -6.56 -1.27
C LEU A 32 7.33 -7.55 -1.12
N VAL A 33 7.07 -8.83 -1.37
CA VAL A 33 8.07 -9.90 -1.34
C VAL A 33 8.07 -10.65 -2.68
N PRO A 34 9.22 -11.11 -3.16
CA PRO A 34 9.25 -12.10 -4.24
C PRO A 34 8.49 -13.36 -3.83
N GLU A 35 7.71 -13.93 -4.75
CA GLU A 35 6.92 -15.15 -4.54
C GLU A 35 7.78 -16.32 -4.03
N GLU A 36 8.99 -16.44 -4.57
CA GLU A 36 9.98 -17.44 -4.18
C GLU A 36 10.41 -17.34 -2.71
N VAL A 37 10.39 -16.13 -2.13
CA VAL A 37 10.73 -15.91 -0.72
C VAL A 37 9.58 -16.35 0.18
N LEU A 38 8.34 -16.08 -0.22
CA LEU A 38 7.16 -16.47 0.57
C LEU A 38 7.02 -18.00 0.67
N GLY A 39 7.32 -18.74 -0.40
CA GLY A 39 7.30 -20.21 -0.38
C GLY A 39 8.21 -20.86 0.68
N THR A 40 9.11 -20.08 1.30
CA THR A 40 10.07 -20.54 2.31
C THR A 40 9.74 -20.09 3.74
N GLY A 41 8.72 -19.25 3.96
CA GLY A 41 8.46 -18.64 5.28
C GLY A 41 7.01 -18.26 5.54
N ASP A 42 6.67 -18.05 6.81
CA ASP A 42 5.35 -17.58 7.22
C ASP A 42 5.18 -16.06 7.01
N ALA A 43 4.01 -15.64 6.54
CA ALA A 43 3.67 -14.25 6.24
C ALA A 43 3.86 -13.31 7.46
N GLY A 44 3.48 -13.76 8.66
CA GLY A 44 3.66 -12.98 9.88
C GLY A 44 5.14 -12.81 10.26
N THR A 45 5.95 -13.84 10.00
CA THR A 45 7.40 -13.80 10.23
C THR A 45 8.09 -12.81 9.28
N LEU A 46 7.68 -12.76 8.01
CA LEU A 46 8.22 -11.80 7.04
C LEU A 46 7.92 -10.35 7.46
N LEU A 47 6.69 -10.09 7.90
CA LEU A 47 6.31 -8.79 8.44
C LEU A 47 7.11 -8.42 9.70
N ALA A 48 7.34 -9.39 10.59
CA ALA A 48 8.16 -9.17 11.78
C ALA A 48 9.62 -8.85 11.43
N ALA A 49 10.21 -9.56 10.45
CA ALA A 49 11.56 -9.29 9.97
C ALA A 49 11.68 -7.89 9.33
N ASN A 50 10.60 -7.38 8.73
CA ASN A 50 10.50 -6.02 8.20
C ASN A 50 10.21 -4.96 9.28
N GLY A 51 10.17 -5.33 10.57
CA GLY A 51 9.89 -4.42 11.68
C GLY A 51 8.41 -4.03 11.82
N THR A 52 7.52 -4.72 11.11
CA THR A 52 6.07 -4.45 11.05
C THR A 52 5.26 -5.67 11.48
N ALA A 53 5.69 -6.34 12.57
CA ALA A 53 5.01 -7.51 13.10
C ALA A 53 3.49 -7.24 13.31
N PRO A 54 2.60 -8.18 12.95
CA PRO A 54 1.17 -8.05 13.26
C PRO A 54 0.95 -7.88 14.77
N ALA A 55 0.03 -6.99 15.15
CA ALA A 55 -0.46 -6.90 16.53
C ALA A 55 -1.27 -8.16 16.92
N ALA A 56 -1.62 -8.30 18.20
CA ALA A 56 -2.35 -9.48 18.69
C ALA A 56 -3.72 -9.65 18.02
N GLU A 57 -4.39 -8.53 17.79
CA GLU A 57 -5.67 -8.40 17.10
C GLU A 57 -5.55 -8.47 15.58
N GLU A 58 -4.34 -8.52 15.02
CA GLU A 58 -4.09 -8.61 13.59
C GLU A 58 -3.69 -10.03 13.17
N ARG A 59 -3.85 -10.30 11.88
CA ARG A 59 -3.35 -11.50 11.21
C ARG A 59 -2.71 -11.11 9.89
N ALA A 60 -1.62 -11.81 9.56
CA ALA A 60 -0.97 -11.69 8.27
C ALA A 60 -1.81 -12.38 7.18
N VAL A 61 -1.97 -11.72 6.05
CA VAL A 61 -2.60 -12.25 4.83
C VAL A 61 -1.75 -11.90 3.62
N CYS A 62 -1.91 -12.68 2.56
CA CYS A 62 -1.17 -12.52 1.32
C CYS A 62 -2.10 -12.23 0.16
N SER A 63 -1.63 -11.43 -0.80
CA SER A 63 -2.26 -11.36 -2.10
C SER A 63 -1.96 -12.61 -2.94
N LEU A 64 -2.64 -12.73 -4.07
CA LEU A 64 -2.11 -13.56 -5.15
C LEU A 64 -0.82 -12.95 -5.72
N PRO A 65 0.07 -13.78 -6.32
CA PRO A 65 1.25 -13.28 -7.01
C PRO A 65 0.87 -12.43 -8.23
N VAL A 66 1.52 -11.28 -8.37
CA VAL A 66 1.43 -10.38 -9.52
C VAL A 66 2.84 -10.18 -10.05
N GLN A 67 3.13 -10.71 -11.25
CA GLN A 67 4.46 -10.67 -11.86
C GLN A 67 5.58 -11.24 -10.93
N GLY A 68 5.28 -12.32 -10.20
CA GLY A 68 6.23 -12.94 -9.26
C GLY A 68 6.42 -12.18 -7.94
N ILE A 69 5.58 -11.17 -7.66
CA ILE A 69 5.58 -10.42 -6.40
C ILE A 69 4.28 -10.71 -5.63
N VAL A 70 4.38 -10.94 -4.33
CA VAL A 70 3.26 -11.07 -3.40
C VAL A 70 3.27 -9.89 -2.44
N ALA A 71 2.10 -9.31 -2.18
CA ALA A 71 1.95 -8.40 -1.05
C ALA A 71 1.68 -9.21 0.22
N VAL A 72 2.47 -8.95 1.25
CA VAL A 72 2.25 -9.46 2.61
C VAL A 72 1.73 -8.30 3.45
N MET A 73 0.57 -8.50 4.07
CA MET A 73 -0.19 -7.45 4.74
C MET A 73 -0.64 -7.92 6.12
N ALA A 74 -0.68 -7.03 7.11
CA ALA A 74 -1.39 -7.28 8.36
C ALA A 74 -2.71 -6.51 8.37
N ALA A 75 -3.79 -7.23 8.72
CA ALA A 75 -5.11 -6.65 8.88
C ALA A 75 -5.80 -7.20 10.13
N HIS A 76 -6.77 -6.44 10.65
CA HIS A 76 -7.49 -6.80 11.87
C HIS A 76 -8.27 -8.11 11.68
N ARG A 77 -8.14 -9.03 12.64
CA ARG A 77 -8.74 -10.39 12.60
C ARG A 77 -10.23 -10.35 12.37
N GLU A 78 -10.92 -9.43 13.04
CA GLU A 78 -12.38 -9.32 12.94
C GLU A 78 -12.84 -8.89 11.54
N ALA A 79 -12.14 -7.95 10.90
CA ALA A 79 -12.47 -7.52 9.54
C ALA A 79 -12.23 -8.65 8.52
N LEU A 80 -11.14 -9.41 8.69
CA LEU A 80 -10.86 -10.59 7.87
C LEU A 80 -11.93 -11.67 8.07
N ARG A 81 -12.30 -11.97 9.33
CA ARG A 81 -13.34 -12.95 9.66
C ARG A 81 -14.66 -12.59 8.99
N GLN A 82 -15.10 -11.33 9.09
CA GLN A 82 -16.34 -10.87 8.45
C GLN A 82 -16.29 -11.02 6.93
N ALA A 83 -15.15 -10.69 6.31
CA ALA A 83 -14.98 -10.85 4.87
C ALA A 83 -15.00 -12.33 4.44
N GLU A 84 -14.32 -13.19 5.20
CA GLU A 84 -14.25 -14.64 4.96
C GLU A 84 -15.60 -15.33 5.20
N GLU A 85 -16.36 -14.94 6.23
CA GLU A 85 -17.71 -15.47 6.45
C GLU A 85 -18.68 -15.10 5.34
N LYS A 86 -18.49 -13.91 4.74
CA LYS A 86 -19.34 -13.42 3.66
C LYS A 86 -18.97 -14.01 2.30
N LEU A 87 -17.68 -14.14 2.02
CA LEU A 87 -17.16 -14.43 0.67
C LEU A 87 -16.51 -15.81 0.56
N GLY A 88 -16.16 -16.45 1.67
CA GLY A 88 -15.43 -17.73 1.68
C GLY A 88 -14.18 -17.68 0.81
N ASP A 89 -13.97 -18.72 0.02
CA ASP A 89 -12.82 -18.88 -0.88
C ASP A 89 -12.83 -17.92 -2.10
N ARG A 90 -13.90 -17.13 -2.26
CA ARG A 90 -13.98 -16.13 -3.35
C ARG A 90 -13.11 -14.91 -3.06
N ILE A 91 -12.76 -14.64 -1.80
CA ILE A 91 -12.00 -13.44 -1.46
C ILE A 91 -10.57 -13.51 -1.98
N ARG A 92 -10.11 -12.42 -2.61
CA ARG A 92 -8.72 -12.23 -3.06
C ARG A 92 -8.20 -10.92 -2.51
N TYR A 93 -7.25 -10.99 -1.59
CA TYR A 93 -6.68 -9.77 -1.03
C TYR A 93 -5.75 -9.08 -2.03
N THR A 94 -5.83 -7.77 -2.08
CA THR A 94 -4.95 -6.91 -2.85
C THR A 94 -4.62 -5.65 -2.05
N THR A 95 -3.75 -4.81 -2.59
CA THR A 95 -3.36 -3.53 -1.99
C THR A 95 -2.99 -2.55 -3.10
N PRO A 96 -3.18 -1.23 -2.91
CA PRO A 96 -2.72 -0.26 -3.90
C PRO A 96 -1.23 -0.39 -4.22
N LEU A 97 -0.43 -0.91 -3.29
CA LEU A 97 1.01 -1.16 -3.52
C LEU A 97 1.28 -2.22 -4.59
N LEU A 98 0.30 -3.00 -5.05
CA LEU A 98 0.47 -3.93 -6.18
C LEU A 98 0.19 -3.30 -7.54
N ARG A 99 -0.40 -2.10 -7.58
CA ARG A 99 -0.75 -1.44 -8.85
C ARG A 99 0.48 -1.32 -9.75
N GLU A 100 0.32 -1.69 -11.01
CA GLU A 100 1.37 -1.55 -12.01
C GLU A 100 1.62 -0.08 -12.30
N VAL A 101 2.89 0.29 -12.38
CA VAL A 101 3.33 1.65 -12.67
C VAL A 101 4.22 1.60 -13.89
N GLN A 102 3.78 2.23 -14.98
CA GLN A 102 4.61 2.42 -16.15
C GLN A 102 5.56 3.61 -15.91
N ALA A 103 6.84 3.31 -15.72
CA ALA A 103 7.89 4.30 -15.49
C ALA A 103 8.94 4.22 -16.63
N GLY A 104 8.88 5.14 -17.59
CA GLY A 104 9.88 5.26 -18.67
C GLY A 104 11.11 6.12 -18.30
N THR A 105 11.07 6.73 -17.12
CA THR A 105 12.11 7.60 -16.53
C THR A 105 12.13 7.37 -15.01
N PRO A 106 13.16 7.84 -14.29
CA PRO A 106 13.12 7.83 -12.82
C PRO A 106 11.81 8.45 -12.31
N THR A 107 11.04 7.67 -11.55
CA THR A 107 9.64 8.00 -11.21
C THR A 107 9.37 7.65 -9.76
N VAL A 108 8.76 8.57 -9.03
CA VAL A 108 8.08 8.28 -7.77
C VAL A 108 6.60 8.21 -8.06
N TRP A 109 6.01 7.03 -7.82
CA TRP A 109 4.57 6.87 -7.82
C TRP A 109 4.06 6.95 -6.40
N ALA A 110 2.99 7.72 -6.20
CA ALA A 110 2.36 7.93 -4.92
C ALA A 110 0.83 7.83 -5.04
N TYR A 111 0.20 7.13 -4.11
CA TYR A 111 -1.26 7.08 -3.99
C TYR A 111 -1.64 7.33 -2.55
N ARG A 112 -2.40 8.40 -2.30
CA ARG A 112 -2.85 8.76 -0.96
C ARG A 112 -4.31 8.37 -0.78
N THR A 113 -4.61 7.62 0.28
CA THR A 113 -6.00 7.31 0.65
C THR A 113 -6.09 6.95 2.12
N ALA A 114 -7.20 7.29 2.78
CA ALA A 114 -7.49 6.85 4.15
C ALA A 114 -6.36 7.14 5.17
N GLY A 115 -5.68 8.28 5.02
CA GLY A 115 -4.55 8.66 5.88
C GLY A 115 -3.28 7.81 5.67
N LEU A 116 -3.18 7.11 4.54
CA LEU A 116 -2.01 6.33 4.13
C LEU A 116 -1.45 6.88 2.81
N LEU A 117 -0.13 6.84 2.68
CA LEU A 117 0.61 7.12 1.46
C LEU A 117 1.30 5.85 0.97
N TYR A 118 0.77 5.27 -0.09
CA TYR A 118 1.41 4.21 -0.85
C TYR A 118 2.45 4.84 -1.76
N ILE A 119 3.69 4.34 -1.73
CA ILE A 119 4.76 4.92 -2.49
C ILE A 119 5.64 3.85 -3.14
N LYS A 120 6.05 4.10 -4.38
CA LYS A 120 7.07 3.34 -5.10
C LYS A 120 8.08 4.29 -5.72
N VAL A 121 9.36 3.92 -5.68
CA VAL A 121 10.45 4.63 -6.37
C VAL A 121 11.03 3.73 -7.43
N TYR A 122 11.07 4.22 -8.65
CA TYR A 122 11.63 3.57 -9.82
C TYR A 122 12.82 4.36 -10.36
N ASP A 123 13.88 3.63 -10.71
CA ASP A 123 15.05 4.13 -11.45
C ASP A 123 15.54 3.01 -12.37
N GLY A 124 14.84 2.82 -13.49
CA GLY A 124 14.94 1.64 -14.36
C GLY A 124 14.24 0.40 -13.78
N ILE A 125 14.50 0.09 -12.51
CA ILE A 125 13.84 -0.99 -11.74
C ILE A 125 13.18 -0.43 -10.48
N LEU A 126 12.33 -1.23 -9.82
CA LEU A 126 11.78 -0.89 -8.51
C LEU A 126 12.92 -0.82 -7.47
N ARG A 127 13.10 0.34 -6.84
CA ARG A 127 14.12 0.59 -5.82
C ARG A 127 13.56 0.63 -4.41
N PHE A 128 12.32 1.05 -4.27
CA PHE A 128 11.62 1.14 -3.00
C PHE A 128 10.12 0.97 -3.21
N ALA A 129 9.46 0.29 -2.28
CA ALA A 129 8.01 0.22 -2.16
C ALA A 129 7.66 0.21 -0.68
N GLY A 130 6.69 1.02 -0.27
CA GLY A 130 6.25 1.07 1.11
C GLY A 130 4.92 1.76 1.28
N VAL A 131 4.36 1.62 2.47
CA VAL A 131 3.13 2.31 2.89
C VAL A 131 3.45 3.10 4.15
N ILE A 132 3.11 4.38 4.13
CA ILE A 132 3.48 5.32 5.16
C ILE A 132 2.21 5.91 5.75
N PRO A 133 2.03 5.92 7.09
CA PRO A 133 0.99 6.72 7.72
C PRO A 133 1.17 8.20 7.36
N ALA A 134 0.18 8.77 6.69
CA ALA A 134 0.13 10.17 6.31
C ALA A 134 -1.30 10.73 6.50
N PRO A 135 -1.77 10.88 7.76
CA PRO A 135 -3.05 11.49 8.08
C PRO A 135 -3.29 12.81 7.36
N ASP A 136 -2.26 13.64 7.23
CA ASP A 136 -2.36 14.94 6.57
C ASP A 136 -1.19 15.23 5.62
N THR A 137 -1.20 16.45 5.06
CA THR A 137 -0.20 16.87 4.08
C THR A 137 1.16 17.22 4.69
N ALA A 138 1.24 17.50 5.99
CA ALA A 138 2.50 17.73 6.68
C ALA A 138 3.31 16.43 6.79
N ASP A 139 2.63 15.31 7.04
CA ASP A 139 3.26 13.98 7.00
C ASP A 139 3.87 13.70 5.62
N VAL A 140 3.10 13.94 4.55
CA VAL A 140 3.57 13.76 3.16
C VAL A 140 4.84 14.58 2.90
N CYS A 141 4.87 15.84 3.33
CA CYS A 141 6.05 16.70 3.20
C CYS A 141 7.25 16.14 3.98
N TYR A 142 7.05 15.78 5.24
CA TYR A 142 8.09 15.21 6.10
C TYR A 142 8.72 13.95 5.48
N PHE A 143 7.89 13.03 4.97
CA PHE A 143 8.40 11.82 4.34
C PHE A 143 9.09 12.10 3.01
N THR A 144 8.61 13.08 2.24
CA THR A 144 9.28 13.49 0.99
C THR A 144 10.68 14.05 1.26
N GLU A 145 10.86 14.85 2.32
CA GLU A 145 12.18 15.35 2.74
C GLU A 145 13.15 14.23 3.09
N ARG A 146 12.66 13.17 3.73
CA ARG A 146 13.47 11.98 4.04
C ARG A 146 13.79 11.19 2.78
N LEU A 147 12.81 11.05 1.89
CA LEU A 147 12.96 10.34 0.63
C LEU A 147 14.00 11.01 -0.28
N GLU A 148 14.04 12.34 -0.32
CA GLU A 148 15.05 13.13 -1.07
C GLU A 148 16.49 12.85 -0.64
N LYS A 149 16.71 12.52 0.64
CA LYS A 149 18.05 12.19 1.14
C LYS A 149 18.55 10.85 0.62
N GLU A 150 17.64 9.96 0.23
CA GLU A 150 17.94 8.59 -0.20
C GLU A 150 17.85 8.44 -1.73
N PHE A 151 16.88 9.09 -2.36
CA PHE A 151 16.59 9.02 -3.78
C PHE A 151 16.58 10.43 -4.33
N ALA A 152 17.46 10.76 -5.29
CA ALA A 152 17.59 12.11 -5.83
C ALA A 152 16.31 12.56 -6.60
N LEU A 153 15.28 13.04 -5.88
CA LEU A 153 13.93 13.28 -6.40
C LEU A 153 13.92 14.41 -7.43
N LYS A 154 14.88 15.33 -7.37
CA LYS A 154 15.05 16.39 -8.39
C LYS A 154 15.29 15.86 -9.79
N SER A 155 15.69 14.58 -9.93
CA SER A 155 15.81 13.90 -11.21
C SER A 155 14.54 13.12 -11.61
N CYS A 156 13.63 12.89 -10.66
CA CYS A 156 12.45 12.05 -10.81
C CYS A 156 11.20 12.85 -11.22
N GLU A 157 10.31 12.19 -11.94
CA GLU A 157 8.90 12.60 -12.05
C GLU A 157 8.12 12.05 -10.85
N LEU A 158 7.26 12.88 -10.24
CA LEU A 158 6.25 12.42 -9.28
C LEU A 158 4.91 12.21 -10.01
N ARG A 159 4.32 11.03 -9.86
CA ARG A 159 2.94 10.73 -10.24
C ARG A 159 2.14 10.49 -8.97
N ILE A 160 1.28 11.43 -8.60
CA ILE A 160 0.49 11.37 -7.36
C ILE A 160 -1.01 11.36 -7.64
N SER A 161 -1.74 10.46 -6.99
CA SER A 161 -3.19 10.33 -7.10
C SER A 161 -3.85 10.06 -5.76
N GLY A 162 -5.19 10.11 -5.73
CA GLY A 162 -6.00 9.89 -4.53
C GLY A 162 -6.29 11.17 -3.73
N ASP A 163 -6.52 11.02 -2.44
CA ASP A 163 -7.01 12.07 -1.54
C ASP A 163 -6.04 13.27 -1.52
N ASP A 164 -6.56 14.45 -1.85
CA ASP A 164 -5.82 15.72 -1.89
C ASP A 164 -4.58 15.73 -2.82
N ALA A 165 -4.53 14.89 -3.85
CA ALA A 165 -3.38 14.75 -4.75
C ALA A 165 -2.88 16.09 -5.32
N LYS A 166 -3.79 16.98 -5.73
CA LYS A 166 -3.44 18.33 -6.25
C LYS A 166 -2.81 19.23 -5.18
N ALA A 167 -3.30 19.16 -3.94
CA ALA A 167 -2.75 19.94 -2.83
C ALA A 167 -1.34 19.44 -2.46
N CYS A 168 -1.18 18.11 -2.36
CA CYS A 168 0.12 17.48 -2.17
C CYS A 168 1.09 17.85 -3.30
N GLY A 169 0.68 17.71 -4.56
CA GLY A 169 1.50 18.08 -5.71
C GLY A 169 1.95 19.54 -5.70
N LYS A 170 1.14 20.47 -5.17
CA LYS A 170 1.55 21.87 -5.00
C LYS A 170 2.64 22.04 -3.94
N LEU A 171 2.52 21.34 -2.81
CA LEU A 171 3.51 21.38 -1.72
C LEU A 171 4.86 20.77 -2.15
N LEU A 172 4.84 19.79 -3.05
CA LEU A 172 6.02 19.03 -3.44
C LEU A 172 6.79 19.63 -4.65
N LYS A 173 6.36 20.77 -5.21
CA LYS A 173 6.95 21.39 -6.42
C LYS A 173 8.46 21.66 -6.37
N GLY A 174 9.06 21.77 -5.18
CA GLY A 174 10.50 21.99 -5.00
C GLY A 174 11.36 20.71 -4.99
N TYR A 175 10.73 19.54 -4.86
CA TYR A 175 11.42 18.26 -4.69
C TYR A 175 11.61 17.52 -6.02
N PHE A 176 10.68 17.66 -6.97
CA PHE A 176 10.65 16.85 -8.18
C PHE A 176 10.91 17.63 -9.45
N LYS A 177 11.44 16.96 -10.47
CA LYS A 177 11.63 17.54 -11.82
C LYS A 177 10.29 17.93 -12.45
N ARG A 178 9.30 17.05 -12.28
CA ARG A 178 7.96 17.18 -12.83
C ARG A 178 6.96 16.51 -11.89
N ILE A 179 5.76 17.05 -11.81
CA ILE A 179 4.67 16.50 -11.00
C ILE A 179 3.45 16.32 -11.92
N VAL A 180 2.88 15.13 -11.87
CA VAL A 180 1.62 14.76 -12.51
C VAL A 180 0.64 14.40 -11.39
N CYS A 181 -0.49 15.11 -11.35
CA CYS A 181 -1.58 14.81 -10.43
C CYS A 181 -2.71 14.16 -11.23
N GLU A 182 -3.07 12.93 -10.89
CA GLU A 182 -4.11 12.13 -11.57
C GLU A 182 -5.41 12.10 -10.76
#